data_AF-A0A819WBM3-F1
#
_entry.id   AF-A0A819WBM3-F1
#
_cell.length_a   1.000
_cell.length_b   1.000
_cell.length_c   1.000
_cell.angle_alpha   90.00
_cell.angle_beta   90.00
_cell.angle_gamma   90.00
#
_symmetry.space_group_name_H-M   'P 1'
#
loop_
_entity.id
_entity.type
_entity.pdbx_description
1 polymer ?
#
loop_
_entity_poly.entity_id
_entity_poly.type
_entity_poly.pdbx_seq_one_letter_code
_entity_poly.pdbx_strand_id
1 'polypeptide(L)'
;SAQGQNICLGSPIPEGYVITRLNPHGCGINNVQQYIEPVRNGVEICLGSPLPNGYVITRINRNGCGGMGQYIELVRDGMEICMGSPLPDGYVITRLNPNGCGGVGRYIEKVRSGMQICLGSPIPQEYVVTRVIPNGCGGAGQYIELASSGR
;
A
#
# COMPACT_ATOMS: atom_id res chain seq x y z
N SER A 1 5.06 18.11 20.87
CA SER A 1 4.69 17.54 19.57
C SER A 1 5.85 17.63 18.62
N ALA A 2 6.18 16.55 17.94
CA ALA A 2 7.12 16.62 16.83
C ALA A 2 6.45 17.38 15.67
N GLN A 3 7.18 18.31 15.06
CA GLN A 3 6.69 19.17 13.97
C GLN A 3 7.35 18.76 12.67
N GLY A 4 6.72 19.08 11.55
CA GLY A 4 7.35 18.88 10.25
C GLY A 4 8.53 19.84 10.04
N GLN A 5 9.45 19.45 9.17
CA GLN A 5 10.65 20.24 8.86
C GLN A 5 11.06 20.07 7.40
N ASN A 6 11.80 21.06 6.91
CA ASN A 6 12.43 20.99 5.60
C ASN A 6 13.78 20.28 5.71
N ILE A 7 14.02 19.31 4.83
CA ILE A 7 15.30 18.63 4.66
C ILE A 7 15.72 18.69 3.19
N CYS A 8 17.00 18.48 2.90
CA CYS A 8 17.48 18.36 1.53
C CYS A 8 17.46 16.89 1.08
N LEU A 9 17.17 16.65 -0.21
CA LEU A 9 17.25 15.32 -0.80
C LEU A 9 18.60 14.67 -0.48
N GLY A 10 18.58 13.42 -0.05
CA GLY A 10 19.74 12.68 0.43
C GLY A 10 19.93 12.70 1.95
N SER A 11 19.19 13.56 2.67
CA SER A 11 19.14 13.50 4.14
C SER A 11 18.35 12.27 4.59
N PRO A 12 18.74 11.61 5.70
CA PRO A 12 17.96 10.50 6.25
C PRO A 12 16.59 10.98 6.73
N ILE A 13 15.55 10.17 6.49
CA ILE A 13 14.19 10.42 6.97
C ILE A 13 13.98 9.56 8.23
N PRO A 14 13.59 10.15 9.37
CA PRO A 14 13.31 9.38 10.58
C PRO A 14 12.18 8.37 10.38
N GLU A 15 12.20 7.28 11.15
CA GLU A 15 11.09 6.33 11.18
C GLU A 15 9.78 7.03 11.57
N GLY A 16 8.69 6.66 10.89
CA GLY A 16 7.37 7.27 11.10
C GLY A 16 7.20 8.67 10.51
N TYR A 17 8.18 9.19 9.75
CA TYR A 17 8.02 10.41 8.97
C TYR A 17 7.77 10.11 7.50
N VAL A 18 7.07 11.02 6.83
CA VAL A 18 6.75 10.95 5.40
C VAL A 18 7.04 12.28 4.72
N ILE A 19 7.30 12.26 3.41
CA ILE A 19 7.47 13.45 2.59
C ILE A 19 6.11 13.87 2.04
N THR A 20 5.66 15.09 2.33
CA THR A 20 4.35 15.59 1.87
C THR A 20 4.45 16.75 0.89
N ARG A 21 5.63 17.38 0.76
CA ARG A 21 5.88 18.41 -0.26
C ARG A 21 7.31 18.35 -0.77
N LEU A 22 7.48 18.76 -2.03
CA LEU A 22 8.76 18.91 -2.71
C LEU A 22 8.91 20.34 -3.21
N ASN A 23 10.10 20.92 -3.05
CA ASN A 23 10.49 22.20 -3.63
C ASN A 23 11.80 21.99 -4.43
N PRO A 24 11.76 22.00 -5.78
CA PRO A 24 12.92 21.71 -6.64
C PRO A 24 14.13 22.61 -6.47
N HIS A 25 13.96 23.79 -5.86
CA HIS A 25 15.00 24.80 -5.69
C HIS A 25 15.26 25.17 -4.22
N GLY A 26 14.71 24.40 -3.28
CA GLY A 26 14.75 24.75 -1.86
C GLY A 26 16.07 24.43 -1.14
N CYS A 27 16.99 23.71 -1.79
CA CYS A 27 18.29 23.33 -1.22
C CYS A 27 19.48 23.73 -2.11
N GLY A 28 19.35 24.86 -2.82
CA GLY A 28 20.36 25.38 -3.74
C GLY A 28 20.07 25.03 -5.21
N ILE A 29 21.02 25.36 -6.10
CA ILE A 29 20.87 25.14 -7.55
C ILE A 29 20.84 23.63 -7.80
N ASN A 30 19.76 23.15 -8.42
CA ASN A 30 19.52 21.74 -8.77
C ASN A 30 19.39 20.77 -7.59
N ASN A 31 19.02 21.24 -6.40
CA ASN A 31 18.76 20.34 -5.27
C ASN A 31 17.36 20.52 -4.68
N VAL A 32 16.67 19.39 -4.53
CA VAL A 32 15.30 19.32 -4.06
C VAL A 32 15.27 19.43 -2.54
N GLN A 33 14.43 20.32 -2.03
CA GLN A 33 14.01 20.32 -0.64
C GLN A 33 12.75 19.49 -0.47
N GLN A 34 12.71 18.71 0.60
CA GLN A 34 11.60 17.85 0.97
C GLN A 34 11.04 18.35 2.29
N TYR A 35 9.73 18.52 2.39
CA TYR A 35 9.08 18.74 3.68
C TYR A 35 8.65 17.40 4.24
N ILE A 36 9.22 17.03 5.38
CA ILE A 36 8.87 15.81 6.12
C ILE A 36 8.00 16.14 7.32
N GLU A 37 7.09 15.25 7.67
CA GLU A 37 6.29 15.35 8.90
C GLU A 37 5.94 13.96 9.45
N PRO A 38 5.62 13.85 10.75
CA PRO A 38 5.11 12.60 11.31
C PRO A 38 3.89 12.10 10.53
N VAL A 39 3.86 10.81 10.24
CA VAL A 39 2.76 10.18 9.51
C VAL A 39 1.46 10.31 10.29
N ARG A 40 0.37 10.52 9.55
CA ARG A 40 -1.01 10.49 10.07
C ARG A 40 -1.90 9.76 9.07
N ASN A 41 -2.97 9.16 9.58
CA ASN A 41 -3.92 8.43 8.74
C ASN A 41 -4.57 9.36 7.70
N GLY A 42 -4.64 8.93 6.44
CA GLY A 42 -5.23 9.69 5.34
C GLY A 42 -4.37 10.85 4.82
N VAL A 43 -3.07 10.88 5.15
CA VAL A 43 -2.16 11.90 4.62
C VAL A 43 -1.82 11.62 3.17
N GLU A 44 -1.65 12.68 2.40
CA GLU A 44 -1.07 12.62 1.07
C GLU A 44 0.46 12.72 1.16
N ILE A 45 1.16 11.76 0.56
CA ILE A 45 2.61 11.72 0.48
C ILE A 45 3.06 11.87 -0.98
N CYS A 46 4.29 12.33 -1.18
CA CYS A 46 4.89 12.37 -2.49
C CYS A 46 5.49 11.01 -2.86
N LEU A 47 5.47 10.66 -4.14
CA LEU A 47 6.19 9.49 -4.65
C LEU A 47 7.66 9.52 -4.22
N GLY A 48 8.17 8.39 -3.73
CA GLY A 48 9.51 8.28 -3.14
C GLY A 48 9.56 8.60 -1.64
N SER A 49 8.46 9.05 -1.03
CA SER A 49 8.32 9.04 0.42
C SER A 49 8.40 7.60 0.95
N PRO A 50 9.06 7.37 2.11
CA PRO A 50 8.92 6.10 2.82
C PRO A 50 7.45 5.87 3.16
N LEU A 51 7.05 4.60 3.16
CA LEU A 51 5.73 4.16 3.58
C LEU A 51 5.87 3.44 4.94
N PRO A 52 5.41 4.03 6.05
CA PRO A 52 5.52 3.42 7.36
C PRO A 52 4.78 2.07 7.45
N ASN A 53 5.28 1.18 8.30
CA ASN A 53 4.68 -0.14 8.53
C ASN A 53 3.19 -0.02 8.88
N GLY A 54 2.37 -0.90 8.30
CA GLY A 54 0.92 -0.90 8.49
C GLY A 54 0.15 0.12 7.65
N TYR A 55 0.82 1.01 6.91
CA TYR A 55 0.17 1.89 5.94
C TYR A 55 0.14 1.28 4.55
N VAL A 56 -0.91 1.61 3.81
CA VAL A 56 -1.12 1.20 2.42
C VAL A 56 -1.53 2.41 1.58
N ILE A 57 -1.27 2.35 0.27
CA ILE A 57 -1.66 3.38 -0.68
C ILE A 57 -3.09 3.10 -1.15
N THR A 58 -4.00 4.04 -0.93
CA THR A 58 -5.43 3.89 -1.27
C THR A 58 -5.83 4.68 -2.51
N ARG A 59 -5.04 5.70 -2.88
CA ARG A 59 -5.34 6.55 -4.05
C ARG A 59 -4.08 7.21 -4.60
N ILE A 60 -4.06 7.42 -5.92
CA ILE A 60 -3.08 8.30 -6.58
C ILE A 60 -3.71 9.67 -6.82
N ASN A 61 -2.99 10.74 -6.47
CA ASN A 61 -3.33 12.12 -6.76
C ASN A 61 -2.39 12.70 -7.81
N ARG A 62 -2.89 12.88 -9.03
CA ARG A 62 -2.13 13.47 -10.15
C ARG A 62 -2.00 14.99 -10.08
N ASN A 63 -2.56 15.63 -9.06
CA ASN A 63 -2.43 17.08 -8.85
C ASN A 63 -1.53 17.42 -7.67
N GLY A 64 -1.23 16.46 -6.79
CA GLY A 64 -0.34 16.67 -5.65
C GLY A 64 1.10 16.29 -5.94
N CYS A 65 2.03 16.86 -5.18
CA CYS A 65 3.47 16.59 -5.29
C CYS A 65 4.02 16.65 -6.73
N GLY A 66 3.61 17.65 -7.52
CA GLY A 66 4.07 17.78 -8.92
C GLY A 66 3.54 16.68 -9.85
N GLY A 67 2.41 16.07 -9.51
CA GLY A 67 1.75 15.05 -10.32
C GLY A 67 1.88 13.61 -9.82
N MET A 68 2.55 13.43 -8.67
CA MET A 68 2.92 12.12 -8.14
C MET A 68 2.52 11.97 -6.66
N GLY A 69 1.37 12.49 -6.28
CA GLY A 69 0.81 12.35 -4.94
C GLY A 69 0.18 10.98 -4.70
N GLN A 70 0.22 10.50 -3.45
CA GLN A 70 -0.32 9.21 -3.03
C GLN A 70 -1.00 9.37 -1.67
N TYR A 71 -2.27 8.98 -1.55
CA TYR A 71 -2.93 8.93 -0.24
C TYR A 71 -2.61 7.61 0.45
N ILE A 72 -2.23 7.71 1.72
CA ILE A 72 -1.93 6.55 2.54
C ILE A 72 -2.84 6.47 3.76
N GLU A 73 -3.25 5.26 4.09
CA GLU A 73 -4.10 4.97 5.23
C GLU A 73 -3.57 3.78 6.00
N LEU A 74 -3.84 3.72 7.30
CA LEU A 74 -3.66 2.52 8.10
C LEU A 74 -4.52 1.40 7.52
N VAL A 75 -3.90 0.22 7.41
CA VAL A 75 -4.58 -0.96 6.88
C VAL A 75 -5.80 -1.30 7.73
N ARG A 76 -6.89 -1.63 7.05
CA ARG A 76 -8.12 -2.16 7.63
C ARG A 76 -8.67 -3.28 6.76
N ASP A 77 -9.44 -4.15 7.37
CA ASP A 77 -10.06 -5.27 6.67
C ASP A 77 -11.06 -4.76 5.60
N GLY A 78 -11.09 -5.43 4.44
CA GLY A 78 -12.00 -5.12 3.33
C GLY A 78 -11.72 -3.83 2.56
N MET A 79 -10.54 -3.20 2.74
CA MET A 79 -10.23 -1.96 2.03
C MET A 79 -9.72 -2.19 0.61
N GLU A 80 -9.96 -1.20 -0.25
CA GLU A 80 -9.33 -1.12 -1.56
C GLU A 80 -7.98 -0.42 -1.46
N ILE A 81 -6.95 -1.01 -2.05
CA ILE A 81 -5.60 -0.46 -2.18
C ILE A 81 -5.17 -0.43 -3.64
N CYS A 82 -4.20 0.41 -3.94
CA CYS A 82 -3.55 0.48 -5.24
C CYS A 82 -2.67 -0.75 -5.47
N MET A 83 -2.58 -1.24 -6.72
CA MET A 83 -1.74 -2.39 -7.06
C MET A 83 -0.24 -2.18 -6.71
N GLY A 84 0.25 -0.94 -6.75
CA GLY A 84 1.61 -0.59 -6.32
C GLY A 84 1.81 -0.42 -4.80
N SER A 85 0.75 -0.51 -4.00
CA SER A 85 0.86 -0.50 -2.54
C SER A 85 1.55 -1.78 -2.05
N PRO A 86 2.29 -1.76 -0.92
CA PRO A 86 2.60 -3.01 -0.22
C PRO A 86 1.30 -3.69 0.24
N LEU A 87 1.37 -5.00 0.41
CA LEU A 87 0.33 -5.81 1.03
C LEU A 87 0.80 -6.20 2.43
N PRO A 88 0.12 -5.76 3.50
CA PRO A 88 0.53 -6.07 4.87
C PRO A 88 0.47 -7.57 5.19
N ASP A 89 1.30 -8.01 6.12
CA ASP A 89 1.33 -9.40 6.58
C ASP A 89 -0.04 -9.85 7.10
N GLY A 90 -0.43 -11.08 6.74
CA GLY A 90 -1.73 -11.64 7.08
C GLY A 90 -2.91 -11.12 6.25
N TYR A 91 -2.67 -10.25 5.26
CA TYR A 91 -3.68 -9.84 4.29
C TYR A 91 -3.52 -10.58 2.95
N VAL A 92 -4.64 -10.83 2.30
CA VAL A 92 -4.74 -11.46 0.99
C VAL A 92 -5.56 -10.60 0.05
N ILE A 93 -5.37 -10.79 -1.26
CA ILE A 93 -6.14 -10.10 -2.29
C ILE A 93 -7.39 -10.92 -2.59
N THR A 94 -8.58 -10.36 -2.40
CA THR A 94 -9.85 -11.08 -2.63
C THR A 94 -10.56 -10.67 -3.91
N ARG A 95 -10.28 -9.46 -4.41
CA ARG A 95 -10.88 -8.94 -5.65
C ARG A 95 -10.00 -7.91 -6.33
N LEU A 96 -10.02 -7.88 -7.67
CA LEU A 96 -9.44 -6.80 -8.47
C LEU A 96 -10.50 -5.77 -8.82
N ASN A 97 -10.10 -4.50 -8.88
CA ASN A 97 -10.94 -3.38 -9.30
C ASN A 97 -10.24 -2.59 -10.41
N PRO A 98 -10.56 -2.84 -11.69
CA PRO A 98 -9.94 -2.14 -12.81
C PRO A 98 -10.33 -0.65 -12.90
N ASN A 99 -11.35 -0.21 -12.16
CA ASN A 99 -11.70 1.20 -12.04
C ASN A 99 -11.11 1.85 -10.79
N GLY A 100 -10.50 1.03 -9.93
CA GLY A 100 -9.92 1.40 -8.66
C GLY A 100 -8.55 2.03 -8.81
N CYS A 101 -8.19 2.93 -7.91
CA CYS A 101 -6.88 3.58 -7.86
C CYS A 101 -6.30 3.98 -9.25
N GLY A 102 -7.10 4.65 -10.08
CA GLY A 102 -6.65 5.13 -11.40
C GLY A 102 -6.44 4.04 -12.46
N GLY A 103 -7.04 2.85 -12.28
CA GLY A 103 -7.08 1.78 -13.29
C GLY A 103 -6.67 0.39 -12.78
N VAL A 104 -6.13 0.31 -11.56
CA VAL A 104 -5.45 -0.88 -11.04
C VAL A 104 -5.63 -1.00 -9.50
N GLY A 105 -6.87 -1.04 -9.04
CA GLY A 105 -7.20 -1.26 -7.63
C GLY A 105 -7.32 -2.74 -7.28
N ARG A 106 -7.21 -3.06 -5.99
CA ARG A 106 -7.44 -4.40 -5.45
C ARG A 106 -7.98 -4.33 -4.02
N TYR A 107 -8.87 -5.23 -3.68
CA TYR A 107 -9.43 -5.37 -2.33
C TYR A 107 -8.59 -6.35 -1.54
N ILE A 108 -8.32 -5.98 -0.29
CA ILE A 108 -7.55 -6.78 0.63
C ILE A 108 -8.39 -7.12 1.87
N GLU A 109 -8.21 -8.33 2.35
CA GLU A 109 -8.87 -8.83 3.56
C GLU A 109 -7.87 -9.58 4.42
N LYS A 110 -8.08 -9.60 5.73
CA LYS A 110 -7.37 -10.49 6.63
C LYS A 110 -7.66 -11.93 6.25
N VAL A 111 -6.60 -12.72 6.17
CA VAL A 111 -6.68 -14.14 5.85
C VAL A 111 -7.53 -14.90 6.87
N ARG A 112 -8.40 -15.78 6.37
CA ARG A 112 -9.18 -16.76 7.15
C ARG A 112 -9.33 -18.04 6.33
N SER A 113 -9.54 -19.17 7.00
CA SER A 113 -9.74 -20.47 6.32
C SER A 113 -11.00 -20.43 5.45
N GLY A 114 -10.99 -21.13 4.33
CA GLY A 114 -12.12 -21.22 3.41
C GLY A 114 -12.31 -20.00 2.51
N MET A 115 -11.34 -19.08 2.47
CA MET A 115 -11.42 -17.90 1.60
C MET A 115 -11.11 -18.23 0.16
N GLN A 116 -11.84 -17.57 -0.73
CA GLN A 116 -11.39 -17.35 -2.08
C GLN A 116 -10.46 -16.12 -2.14
N ILE A 117 -9.30 -16.27 -2.76
CA ILE A 117 -8.33 -15.21 -3.05
C ILE A 117 -8.04 -15.16 -4.55
N CYS A 118 -7.46 -14.04 -5.00
CA CYS A 118 -6.99 -13.87 -6.37
C CYS A 118 -5.68 -14.63 -6.59
N LEU A 119 -5.50 -15.18 -7.79
CA LEU A 119 -4.21 -15.71 -8.22
C LEU A 119 -3.14 -14.61 -8.14
N GLY A 120 -1.98 -14.94 -7.56
CA GLY A 120 -0.91 -13.97 -7.31
C GLY A 120 -1.04 -13.19 -5.99
N SER A 121 -2.13 -13.39 -5.23
CA SER A 121 -2.14 -13.03 -3.81
C SER A 121 -1.07 -13.84 -3.06
N PRO A 122 -0.37 -13.25 -2.07
CA PRO A 122 0.47 -14.04 -1.18
C PRO A 122 -0.40 -15.08 -0.46
N ILE A 123 0.21 -16.23 -0.19
CA ILE A 123 -0.34 -17.28 0.64
C ILE A 123 0.43 -17.22 1.96
N PRO A 124 -0.21 -16.81 3.07
CA PRO A 124 0.45 -16.79 4.38
C PRO A 124 0.94 -18.19 4.78
N GLN A 125 2.02 -18.26 5.56
CA GLN A 125 2.78 -19.50 5.84
C GLN A 125 1.95 -20.68 6.36
N GLU A 126 0.83 -20.41 7.03
CA GLU A 126 -0.07 -21.40 7.66
C GLU A 126 -1.21 -21.85 6.73
N TYR A 127 -1.26 -21.36 5.49
CA TYR A 127 -2.35 -21.61 4.56
C TYR A 127 -1.86 -22.37 3.33
N VAL A 128 -2.74 -23.18 2.76
CA VAL A 128 -2.49 -23.92 1.52
C VAL A 128 -3.62 -23.70 0.52
N VAL A 129 -3.29 -23.70 -0.77
CA VAL A 129 -4.29 -23.68 -1.83
C VAL A 129 -4.90 -25.08 -1.97
N THR A 130 -6.22 -25.17 -1.82
CA THR A 130 -6.95 -26.45 -1.94
C THR A 130 -7.68 -26.59 -3.26
N ARG A 131 -7.98 -25.48 -3.95
CA ARG A 131 -8.70 -25.49 -5.22
C ARG A 131 -8.42 -24.24 -6.04
N VAL A 132 -8.29 -24.38 -7.35
CA VAL A 132 -8.29 -23.25 -8.32
C VAL A 132 -9.71 -23.03 -8.85
N ILE A 133 -10.09 -21.78 -9.03
CA ILE A 133 -11.42 -21.34 -9.45
C ILE A 133 -11.27 -20.49 -10.72
N PRO A 134 -11.56 -21.04 -11.90
CA PRO A 134 -11.41 -20.32 -13.17
C PRO A 134 -12.25 -19.05 -13.29
N ASN A 135 -13.36 -18.94 -12.55
CA ASN A 135 -14.22 -17.75 -12.58
C ASN A 135 -14.01 -16.83 -11.37
N GLY A 136 -13.05 -17.16 -10.50
CA GLY A 136 -12.78 -16.37 -9.30
C GLY A 136 -11.95 -15.12 -9.60
N CYS A 137 -12.19 -14.02 -8.90
CA CYS A 137 -11.40 -12.79 -9.01
C CYS A 137 -11.16 -12.30 -10.46
N GLY A 138 -12.20 -12.30 -11.29
CA GLY A 138 -12.11 -11.84 -12.68
C GLY A 138 -11.47 -12.84 -13.67
N GLY A 139 -11.35 -14.11 -13.30
CA GLY A 139 -10.90 -15.18 -14.21
C GLY A 139 -9.76 -16.06 -13.67
N ALA A 140 -9.27 -15.80 -12.46
CA ALA A 140 -8.20 -16.55 -11.83
C ALA A 140 -8.28 -16.44 -10.30
N GLY A 141 -9.09 -17.28 -9.66
CA GLY A 141 -9.21 -17.37 -8.20
C GLY A 141 -8.66 -18.67 -7.65
N GLN A 142 -8.44 -18.71 -6.34
CA GLN A 142 -8.00 -19.90 -5.60
C GLN A 142 -8.69 -19.93 -4.24
N TYR A 143 -9.03 -21.12 -3.72
CA TYR A 143 -9.43 -21.31 -2.33
C TYR A 143 -8.21 -21.65 -1.50
N ILE A 144 -8.12 -21.03 -0.33
CA ILE A 144 -7.14 -21.36 0.69
C ILE A 144 -7.81 -21.90 1.95
N GLU A 145 -7.13 -22.84 2.60
CA GLU A 145 -7.50 -23.37 3.91
C GLU A 145 -6.29 -23.27 4.83
N LEU A 146 -6.54 -23.17 6.14
CA LEU A 146 -5.51 -23.42 7.13
C LEU A 146 -4.95 -24.82 6.90
N ALA A 147 -3.63 -24.92 6.81
CA ALA A 147 -2.94 -26.18 6.79
C ALA A 147 -3.31 -26.91 8.08
N SER A 148 -4.05 -28.02 7.97
CA SER A 148 -4.24 -28.87 9.14
C SER A 148 -2.86 -29.35 9.58
N SER A 149 -2.47 -29.05 10.81
CA SER A 149 -1.43 -29.83 11.46
C SER A 149 -1.91 -31.27 11.40
N GLY A 150 -1.13 -32.15 10.77
CA GLY A 150 -1.43 -33.57 10.77
C GLY A 150 -1.66 -34.01 12.22
N ARG A 151 -2.82 -34.65 12.43
CA ARG A 151 -3.32 -35.35 13.63
C ARG A 151 -2.34 -35.50 14.80
#